data_AF-A0A353PT47-F1
#
_entry.id   AF-A0A353PT47-F1
#
_cell.length_a   1.000
_cell.length_b   1.000
_cell.length_c   1.000
_cell.angle_alpha   90.00
_cell.angle_beta   90.00
_cell.angle_gamma   90.00
#
_symmetry.space_group_name_H-M   'P 1'
#
loop_
_entity.id
_entity.type
_entity.pdbx_description
1 polymer ?
#
loop_
_entity_poly.entity_id
_entity_poly.type
_entity_poly.pdbx_seq_one_letter_code
_entity_poly.pdbx_strand_id
1 'polypeptide(L)' 'MEVSMSPEQKEALFGNTMRAMGDAPKNIKIRHIAHCYKADPAYGEGLAKVLGIPMSEIPQ' A
#
# COMPACT_ATOMS: atom_id res chain seq x y z
N MET A 1 -19.84 -13.67 11.45
CA MET A 1 -19.00 -12.66 12.13
C MET A 1 -18.22 -11.97 11.03
N GLU A 2 -18.68 -10.81 10.57
CA GLU A 2 -18.01 -10.02 9.53
C GLU A 2 -16.71 -9.45 10.12
N VAL A 3 -15.58 -10.02 9.70
CA VAL A 3 -14.26 -9.48 10.09
C VAL A 3 -13.86 -8.44 9.04
N SER A 4 -14.55 -7.30 9.06
CA SER A 4 -14.10 -6.11 8.34
C SER A 4 -13.00 -5.45 9.17
N MET A 5 -11.80 -5.29 8.59
CA MET A 5 -10.66 -4.70 9.29
C MET A 5 -11.00 -3.33 9.85
N SER A 6 -10.74 -3.13 11.15
CA SER A 6 -10.89 -1.82 11.78
C SER A 6 -9.86 -0.82 11.20
N PRO A 7 -10.15 0.50 11.25
CA PRO A 7 -9.20 1.52 10.79
C PRO A 7 -7.80 1.39 11.42
N GLU A 8 -7.72 1.03 12.69
CA GLU A 8 -6.47 0.84 13.44
C GLU A 8 -5.72 -0.41 12.98
N GLN A 9 -6.44 -1.48 12.63
CA GLN A 9 -5.84 -2.68 12.05
C GLN A 9 -5.32 -2.43 10.63
N LYS A 10 -6.01 -1.57 9.85
CA LYS A 10 -5.51 -1.13 8.55
C LYS A 10 -4.22 -0.32 8.72
N GLU A 11 -4.18 0.62 9.66
CA GLU A 11 -2.99 1.42 9.94
C GLU A 11 -1.79 0.58 10.39
N ALA A 12 -2.01 -0.40 11.27
CA ALA A 12 -0.98 -1.35 11.66
C ALA A 12 -0.49 -2.21 10.48
N LEU A 13 -1.40 -2.65 9.61
CA LEU A 13 -1.06 -3.42 8.41
C LEU A 13 -0.20 -2.60 7.43
N PHE A 14 -0.57 -1.34 7.17
CA PHE A 14 0.22 -0.42 6.36
C PHE A 14 1.60 -0.20 6.96
N GLY A 15 1.63 0.11 8.26
CA GLY A 15 2.84 0.31 9.06
C GLY A 15 3.82 -0.85 8.93
N ASN A 16 3.32 -2.07 9.11
CA ASN A 16 4.11 -3.29 9.02
C ASN A 16 4.57 -3.58 7.58
N THR A 17 3.71 -3.33 6.59
CA THR A 17 4.05 -3.51 5.16
C THR A 17 5.17 -2.57 4.74
N MET A 18 5.12 -1.31 5.15
CA MET A 18 6.18 -0.33 4.89
C MET A 18 7.51 -0.72 5.53
N ARG A 19 7.50 -1.17 6.79
CA ARG A 19 8.71 -1.64 7.48
C ARG A 19 9.31 -2.86 6.79
N ALA A 20 8.47 -3.78 6.31
CA ALA A 20 8.91 -4.95 5.54
C ALA A 20 9.43 -4.57 4.13
N MET A 21 8.91 -3.51 3.53
CA MET A 21 9.28 -3.04 2.19
C MET A 21 10.45 -2.05 2.15
N GLY A 22 11.07 -1.74 3.28
CA GLY A 22 12.09 -0.68 3.45
C GLY A 22 13.14 -0.64 2.33
N ASP A 23 13.99 -1.68 2.24
CA ASP A 23 15.06 -1.78 1.23
C ASP A 23 14.62 -2.36 -0.12
N ALA A 24 13.31 -2.58 -0.32
CA ALA A 24 12.84 -3.10 -1.59
C ALA A 24 13.09 -2.07 -2.72
N PRO A 25 13.56 -2.53 -3.90
CA PRO A 25 13.72 -1.69 -5.08
C PRO A 25 12.42 -0.96 -5.46
N LYS A 26 12.54 0.26 -6.03
CA LYS A 26 11.40 1.12 -6.37
C LYS A 26 10.36 0.43 -7.27
N ASN A 27 10.80 -0.36 -8.24
CA ASN A 27 9.91 -1.12 -9.13
C ASN A 27 9.05 -2.16 -8.39
N ILE A 28 9.57 -2.78 -7.32
CA ILE A 28 8.82 -3.73 -6.49
C ILE A 28 7.75 -2.99 -5.69
N LYS A 29 8.10 -1.82 -5.13
CA LYS A 29 7.14 -0.94 -4.43
C LYS A 29 6.01 -0.48 -5.36
N ILE A 30 6.34 -0.06 -6.58
CA ILE A 30 5.36 0.35 -7.61
C ILE A 30 4.40 -0.81 -7.94
N ARG A 31 4.93 -2.02 -8.19
CA ARG A 31 4.09 -3.19 -8.48
C ARG A 31 3.16 -3.55 -7.32
N HIS A 32 3.67 -3.46 -6.09
CA HIS A 32 2.87 -3.72 -4.90
C HIS A 32 1.73 -2.70 -4.76
N ILE A 33 2.03 -1.41 -4.91
CA ILE A 33 1.03 -0.34 -4.91
C ILE A 33 -0.03 -0.57 -6.00
N ALA A 34 0.38 -0.92 -7.23
CA ALA A 34 -0.56 -1.19 -8.32
C ALA A 34 -1.52 -2.34 -8.00
N HIS A 35 -1.02 -3.44 -7.43
CA HIS A 35 -1.86 -4.56 -7.03
C HIS A 35 -2.82 -4.19 -5.90
N CYS A 36 -2.33 -3.42 -4.92
CA CYS A 36 -3.13 -2.95 -3.79
C CYS A 36 -4.22 -1.98 -4.25
N TYR A 37 -3.91 -1.08 -5.18
CA TYR A 37 -4.87 -0.16 -5.80
C TYR A 37 -5.98 -0.90 -6.55
N LYS A 38 -5.64 -2.00 -7.25
CA LYS A 38 -6.61 -2.86 -7.92
C LYS A 38 -7.55 -3.58 -6.95
N ALA A 39 -7.08 -3.88 -5.73
CA ALA A 39 -7.90 -4.50 -4.70
C ALA A 39 -8.81 -3.47 -4.00
N ASP A 40 -8.26 -2.30 -3.68
CA ASP A 40 -8.98 -1.17 -3.08
C ASP A 40 -8.22 0.12 -3.42
N PRO A 41 -8.84 1.09 -4.11
CA PRO A 41 -8.19 2.35 -4.47
C PRO A 41 -7.60 3.10 -3.26
N ALA A 42 -8.32 3.14 -2.13
CA ALA A 42 -7.86 3.81 -0.92
C ALA A 42 -6.66 3.09 -0.29
N TYR A 43 -6.58 1.76 -0.44
CA TYR A 43 -5.46 0.95 0.02
C TYR A 43 -4.18 1.24 -0.77
N GLY A 44 -4.28 1.30 -2.11
CA GLY A 44 -3.16 1.66 -2.98
C GLY A 44 -2.67 3.09 -2.77
N GLU A 45 -3.59 4.06 -2.67
CA GLU A 45 -3.25 5.47 -2.42
C GLU A 45 -2.57 5.67 -1.05
N GLY A 46 -3.04 4.96 -0.02
CA GLY A 46 -2.42 4.96 1.30
C GLY A 46 -0.97 4.49 1.24
N LEU A 47 -0.70 3.39 0.54
CA LEU A 47 0.66 2.87 0.35
C LEU A 47 1.54 3.83 -0.45
N ALA A 48 1.01 4.41 -1.53
CA ALA A 48 1.72 5.38 -2.35
C ALA A 48 2.16 6.62 -1.53
N LYS A 49 1.25 7.14 -0.71
CA LYS A 49 1.51 8.29 0.17
C LYS A 49 2.62 8.02 1.16
N VAL A 50 2.61 6.86 1.83
CA VAL A 50 3.61 6.58 2.87
C VAL A 50 4.95 6.13 2.29
N LEU A 51 4.95 5.49 1.11
CA LEU A 51 6.18 5.15 0.39
C LEU A 51 6.76 6.34 -0.40
N GLY A 52 6.07 7.49 -0.43
CA GLY A 52 6.51 8.68 -1.15
C GLY A 52 6.55 8.49 -2.66
N ILE A 53 5.73 7.59 -3.21
CA ILE A 53 5.66 7.28 -4.64
C ILE A 53 4.40 7.96 -5.20
N PRO A 54 4.53 8.87 -6.18
CA PRO A 54 3.37 9.47 -6.83
C PRO A 54 2.50 8.42 -7.53
N MET A 55 1.18 8.56 -7.43
CA MET A 55 0.24 7.69 -8.17
C MET A 55 0.42 7.77 -9.69
N SER A 56 1.00 8.85 -10.21
CA SER A 56 1.39 8.99 -11.63
C SER A 56 2.49 8.02 -12.07
N GLU A 57 3.27 7.48 -11.14
CA GLU A 57 4.28 6.44 -11.41
C GLU A 57 3.70 5.02 -11.35
N ILE A 58 2.44 4.88 -10.96
CA ILE A 58 1.78 3.59 -10.80
C ILE A 58 1.06 3.23 -12.11
N PRO A 59 1.46 2.13 -12.79
CA PRO A 59 0.75 1.68 -13.97
C PRO A 59 -0.65 1.19 -13.57
N GLN A 60 -1.67 1.75 -14.22
CA GLN A 60 -3.07 1.36 -14.08
C GLN A 60 -3.32 0.00 -14.73
#